data_AF-A0A3B9II18-F1
#
_entry.id   AF-A0A3B9II18-F1
#
_cell.length_a   1.000
_cell.length_b   1.000
_cell.length_c   1.000
_cell.angle_alpha   90.00
_cell.angle_beta   90.00
_cell.angle_gamma   90.00
#
_symmetry.space_group_name_H-M   'P 1'
#
loop_
_entity.id
_entity.type
_entity.pdbx_description
1 polymer ?
#
loop_
_entity_poly.entity_id
_entity_poly.type
_entity_poly.pdbx_seq_one_letter_code
_entity_poly.pdbx_strand_id
1 'polypeptide(L)'
;MTVAGLRLPEPRPDWALFLDVDGCLVDIAPTPDAVVVEPGLPALLDRLAARFGGALALVSGRPLAELEQLFHPARPAAAGQHGLEWRGRPPLPQPEGFAALEAPLAAFAAAHPGVLLERKSHGFALHYRAAPAAGAGALALARRLAATTRPEMRVMPGKMVVELRMAG
;
A
#
# COMPACT_ATOMS: atom_id res chain seq x y z
N MET A 1 17.67 1.07 19.62
CA MET A 1 18.62 2.19 19.51
C MET A 1 17.83 3.48 19.66
N THR A 2 17.89 4.11 20.83
CA THR A 2 17.31 5.44 21.05
C THR A 2 18.28 6.45 20.44
N VAL A 3 17.86 7.22 19.44
CA VAL A 3 18.69 8.30 18.91
C VAL A 3 18.65 9.45 19.92
N ALA A 4 19.46 9.34 20.97
CA ALA A 4 19.64 10.40 21.95
C ALA A 4 20.38 11.58 21.29
N GLY A 5 19.76 12.76 21.28
CA GLY A 5 20.43 14.02 20.94
C GLY A 5 20.01 14.72 19.65
N LEU A 6 19.10 14.18 18.86
CA LEU A 6 18.48 14.93 17.76
C LEU A 6 17.48 15.93 18.32
N ARG A 7 17.83 17.22 18.34
CA ARG A 7 16.82 18.28 18.42
C ARG A 7 16.14 18.38 17.06
N LEU A 8 14.84 18.10 17.04
CA LEU A 8 14.03 18.38 15.86
C LEU A 8 14.06 19.89 15.61
N PRO A 9 14.15 20.33 14.34
CA PRO A 9 14.06 21.74 14.01
C PRO A 9 12.69 22.29 14.44
N GLU A 10 12.65 23.57 14.82
CA GLU A 10 11.39 24.26 15.11
C GLU A 10 10.51 24.28 13.85
N PRO A 11 9.23 23.85 13.94
CA PRO A 11 8.33 23.83 12.80
C PRO A 11 8.16 25.22 12.18
N ARG A 12 8.31 25.30 10.86
CA ARG A 12 8.12 26.56 10.11
C ARG A 12 6.88 26.47 9.21
N PRO A 13 6.14 27.58 9.03
CA PRO A 13 4.92 27.60 8.22
C PRO A 13 5.12 27.23 6.74
N ASP A 14 6.34 27.35 6.22
CA ASP A 14 6.73 27.04 4.84
C ASP A 14 7.08 25.56 4.63
N TRP A 15 6.95 24.73 5.67
CA TRP A 15 7.16 23.29 5.55
C TRP A 15 5.95 22.59 4.92
N ALA A 16 6.24 21.48 4.25
CA ALA A 16 5.27 20.49 3.86
C ALA A 16 5.39 19.26 4.76
N LEU A 17 4.27 18.83 5.35
CA LEU A 17 4.19 17.64 6.17
C LEU A 17 3.72 16.44 5.34
N PHE A 18 4.49 15.36 5.36
CA PHE A 18 4.13 14.07 4.80
C PHE A 18 4.06 13.07 5.95
N LEU A 19 2.86 12.63 6.28
CA LEU A 19 2.60 11.81 7.45
C LEU A 19 2.23 10.40 7.00
N ASP A 20 2.98 9.42 7.48
CA ASP A 20 2.57 8.02 7.40
C ASP A 20 1.34 7.79 8.29
N VAL A 21 0.58 6.73 8.03
CA VAL A 21 -0.66 6.44 8.77
C VAL A 21 -0.44 5.29 9.75
N ASP A 22 -0.24 4.09 9.23
CA ASP A 22 -0.16 2.86 10.03
C ASP A 22 1.15 2.78 10.82
N GLY A 23 1.03 2.75 12.15
CA GLY A 23 2.19 2.80 13.05
C GLY A 23 2.80 4.19 13.22
N CYS A 24 2.14 5.24 12.70
CA CYS A 24 2.54 6.63 12.89
C CYS A 24 1.43 7.48 13.50
N LEU A 25 0.30 7.63 12.79
CA LEU A 25 -0.87 8.37 13.27
C LEU A 25 -1.89 7.45 13.96
N VAL A 26 -1.92 6.19 13.58
CA VAL A 26 -2.78 5.16 14.17
C VAL A 26 -1.95 3.94 14.54
N ASP A 27 -2.32 3.26 15.62
CA ASP A 27 -1.64 2.03 16.02
C ASP A 27 -1.88 0.90 15.02
N ILE A 28 -0.88 0.03 14.86
CA ILE A 28 -1.01 -1.17 14.03
C ILE A 28 -2.00 -2.12 14.70
N ALA A 29 -3.06 -2.47 13.97
CA ALA A 29 -4.07 -3.43 14.42
C ALA A 29 -3.89 -4.82 13.77
N PRO A 30 -4.45 -5.91 14.36
CA PRO A 30 -4.34 -7.25 13.81
C PRO A 30 -4.98 -7.41 12.42
N THR A 31 -5.96 -6.59 12.10
CA THR A 31 -6.62 -6.50 10.79
C THR A 31 -6.79 -5.03 10.40
N PRO A 32 -6.84 -4.70 9.08
CA PRO A 32 -7.05 -3.32 8.61
C PRO A 32 -8.32 -2.67 9.20
N ASP A 33 -9.39 -3.45 9.31
CA ASP A 33 -10.70 -3.01 9.81
C ASP A 33 -10.74 -2.80 11.34
N ALA A 34 -9.73 -3.26 12.06
CA ALA A 34 -9.64 -3.13 13.52
C ALA A 34 -8.89 -1.87 13.97
N VAL A 35 -8.49 -1.00 13.04
CA VAL A 35 -7.83 0.26 13.37
C VAL A 35 -8.81 1.23 14.02
N VAL A 36 -8.34 1.85 15.12
CA VAL A 36 -9.09 2.85 15.87
C VAL A 36 -8.42 4.21 15.66
N VAL A 37 -9.19 5.16 15.15
CA VAL A 37 -8.78 6.57 15.01
C VAL A 37 -9.17 7.31 16.28
N GLU A 38 -8.22 7.99 16.91
CA GLU A 38 -8.53 8.82 18.08
C GLU A 38 -9.53 9.92 17.70
N PRO A 39 -10.62 10.15 18.47
CA PRO A 39 -11.67 11.10 18.10
C PRO A 39 -11.19 12.52 17.78
N GLY A 40 -10.08 12.96 18.39
CA GLY A 40 -9.51 14.30 18.17
C GLY A 40 -8.58 14.41 16.95
N LEU A 41 -8.12 13.28 16.39
CA LEU A 41 -7.10 13.24 15.36
C LEU A 41 -7.55 13.88 14.04
N PRO A 42 -8.76 13.61 13.50
CA PRO A 42 -9.23 14.30 12.29
C PRO A 42 -9.21 15.84 12.43
N ALA A 43 -9.76 16.35 13.53
CA ALA A 43 -9.79 17.79 13.79
C ALA A 43 -8.38 18.38 13.97
N LEU A 44 -7.44 17.61 14.51
CA LEU A 44 -6.04 18.02 14.61
C LEU A 44 -5.39 18.11 13.23
N LEU A 45 -5.61 17.12 12.36
CA LEU A 45 -5.10 17.12 10.98
C LEU A 45 -5.61 18.33 10.18
N ASP A 46 -6.88 18.69 10.31
CA ASP A 46 -7.43 19.90 9.66
C ASP A 46 -6.76 21.18 10.16
N ARG A 47 -6.56 21.33 11.48
CA ARG A 47 -5.85 22.49 12.05
C ARG A 47 -4.40 22.55 11.60
N LEU A 48 -3.70 21.41 11.53
CA LEU A 48 -2.34 21.34 11.03
C LEU A 48 -2.29 21.71 9.55
N ALA A 49 -3.16 21.14 8.72
CA ALA A 49 -3.23 21.48 7.30
C ALA A 49 -3.43 23.00 7.12
N ALA A 50 -4.34 23.63 7.86
CA ALA A 50 -4.54 25.08 7.83
C ALA A 50 -3.28 25.86 8.26
N ARG A 51 -2.58 25.39 9.31
CA ARG A 51 -1.38 26.05 9.85
C ARG A 51 -0.21 26.06 8.87
N PHE A 52 -0.11 25.06 7.99
CA PHE A 52 0.89 24.91 6.93
C PHE A 52 0.36 25.31 5.54
N GLY A 53 -0.70 26.12 5.47
CA GLY A 53 -1.22 26.63 4.19
C GLY A 53 -1.71 25.53 3.23
N GLY A 54 -2.18 24.41 3.76
CA GLY A 54 -2.61 23.23 3.01
C GLY A 54 -1.49 22.24 2.69
N ALA A 55 -0.24 22.52 3.07
CA ALA A 55 0.92 21.66 2.82
C ALA A 55 1.00 20.49 3.82
N LEU A 56 -0.06 19.68 3.90
CA LEU A 56 -0.09 18.43 4.67
C LEU A 56 -0.67 17.32 3.79
N ALA A 57 0.07 16.22 3.67
CA ALA A 57 -0.34 15.03 2.96
C ALA A 57 -0.25 13.78 3.85
N LEU A 58 -1.32 12.98 3.87
CA LEU A 58 -1.28 11.60 4.35
C LEU A 58 -0.66 10.72 3.28
N VAL A 59 0.29 9.87 3.63
CA VAL A 59 0.94 8.92 2.71
C VAL A 59 0.77 7.53 3.31
N SER A 60 0.01 6.66 2.64
CA SER A 60 -0.29 5.33 3.19
C SER A 60 -0.26 4.23 2.13
N GLY A 61 -0.07 3.00 2.60
CA GLY A 61 -0.33 1.80 1.83
C GLY A 61 -1.83 1.52 1.65
N ARG A 62 -2.70 2.10 2.48
CA ARG A 62 -4.17 1.94 2.37
C ARG A 62 -4.73 2.57 1.10
N PRO A 63 -5.86 2.07 0.57
CA PRO A 63 -6.63 2.77 -0.43
C PRO A 63 -7.09 4.15 0.04
N LEU A 64 -7.14 5.10 -0.87
CA LEU A 64 -7.58 6.48 -0.63
C LEU A 64 -9.00 6.54 -0.06
N ALA A 65 -9.88 5.65 -0.52
CA ALA A 65 -11.25 5.53 0.00
C ALA A 65 -11.28 5.15 1.48
N GLU A 66 -10.36 4.30 1.93
CA GLU A 66 -10.24 3.89 3.32
C GLU A 66 -9.68 5.02 4.19
N LEU A 67 -8.68 5.76 3.69
CA LEU A 67 -8.18 6.98 4.34
C LEU A 67 -9.30 8.01 4.53
N GLU A 68 -10.19 8.14 3.55
CA GLU A 68 -11.34 9.04 3.62
C GLU A 68 -12.36 8.63 4.68
N GLN A 69 -12.56 7.33 4.87
CA GLN A 69 -13.44 6.81 5.91
C GLN A 69 -12.83 7.00 7.30
N LEU A 70 -11.54 6.66 7.47
CA LEU A 70 -10.84 6.73 8.74
C LEU A 70 -10.77 8.15 9.30
N PHE A 71 -10.45 9.12 8.44
CA PHE A 71 -10.22 10.50 8.88
C PHE A 71 -11.41 11.43 8.65
N HIS A 72 -12.58 10.91 8.28
CA HIS A 72 -13.78 11.75 8.13
C HIS A 72 -14.08 12.54 9.43
N PRO A 73 -14.43 13.84 9.36
CA PRO A 73 -14.68 14.65 8.15
C PRO A 73 -13.44 15.33 7.57
N ALA A 74 -12.25 15.16 8.17
CA ALA A 74 -11.02 15.78 7.70
C ALA A 74 -10.68 15.31 6.29
N ARG A 75 -10.21 16.25 5.46
CA ARG A 75 -9.86 15.98 4.06
C ARG A 75 -8.53 16.61 3.64
N PRO A 76 -7.41 16.32 4.34
CA PRO A 76 -6.09 16.75 3.89
C PRO A 76 -5.71 16.12 2.55
N ALA A 77 -4.66 16.62 1.87
CA ALA A 77 -4.11 15.89 0.74
C ALA A 77 -3.76 14.45 1.17
N ALA A 78 -3.92 13.48 0.29
CA ALA A 78 -3.69 12.08 0.63
C ALA A 78 -3.24 11.29 -0.59
N ALA A 79 -2.27 10.41 -0.38
CA ALA A 79 -1.76 9.45 -1.34
C ALA A 79 -1.93 8.04 -0.76
N GLY A 80 -2.71 7.21 -1.45
CA GLY A 80 -2.98 5.82 -1.08
C GLY A 80 -2.18 4.85 -1.94
N GLN A 81 -2.23 3.56 -1.58
CA GLN A 81 -1.58 2.47 -2.33
C GLN A 81 -0.10 2.77 -2.66
N HIS A 82 0.63 3.34 -1.70
CA HIS A 82 2.03 3.77 -1.87
C HIS A 82 2.26 4.79 -3.01
N GLY A 83 1.31 5.70 -3.22
CA GLY A 83 1.40 6.79 -4.20
C GLY A 83 0.81 6.46 -5.58
N LEU A 84 0.20 5.29 -5.74
CA LEU A 84 -0.48 4.89 -6.99
C LEU A 84 -1.80 5.62 -7.21
N GLU A 85 -2.36 6.20 -6.15
CA GLU A 85 -3.50 7.10 -6.20
C GLU A 85 -3.31 8.25 -5.22
N TRP A 86 -3.84 9.43 -5.54
CA TRP A 86 -3.87 10.56 -4.62
C TRP A 86 -5.03 11.49 -4.91
N ARG A 87 -5.49 12.21 -3.90
CA ARG A 87 -6.62 13.13 -4.03
C ARG A 87 -6.33 14.21 -5.08
N GLY A 88 -7.24 14.39 -6.02
CA GLY A 88 -7.08 15.31 -7.15
C GLY A 88 -6.47 14.66 -8.41
N ARG A 89 -6.14 13.37 -8.36
CA ARG A 89 -5.76 12.57 -9.54
C ARG A 89 -6.60 11.29 -9.57
N PRO A 90 -7.19 10.92 -10.72
CA PRO A 90 -7.86 9.63 -10.84
C PRO A 90 -6.85 8.49 -10.56
N PRO A 91 -7.28 7.35 -9.98
CA PRO A 91 -6.44 6.18 -9.84
C PRO A 91 -5.79 5.85 -11.18
N LEU A 92 -4.53 5.45 -11.17
CA LEU A 92 -3.89 4.97 -12.39
C LEU A 92 -4.69 3.77 -12.90
N PRO A 93 -5.19 3.80 -14.16
CA PRO A 93 -5.93 2.67 -14.69
C PRO A 93 -5.06 1.42 -14.61
N GLN A 94 -5.70 0.28 -14.37
CA GLN A 94 -4.99 -0.98 -14.52
C GLN A 94 -4.52 -1.09 -15.96
N PRO A 95 -3.26 -1.49 -16.19
CA PRO A 95 -2.73 -1.61 -17.53
C PRO A 95 -3.50 -2.69 -18.31
N GLU A 96 -3.54 -2.54 -19.62
CA GLU A 96 -4.15 -3.53 -20.51
C GLU A 96 -3.54 -4.93 -20.27
N GLY A 97 -4.39 -5.96 -20.19
CA GLY A 97 -3.96 -7.34 -19.91
C GLY A 97 -3.73 -7.65 -18.42
N PHE A 98 -3.93 -6.70 -17.50
CA PHE A 98 -3.80 -6.96 -16.06
C PHE A 98 -4.76 -8.05 -15.55
N ALA A 99 -6.01 -8.04 -16.02
CA ALA A 99 -6.99 -9.08 -15.70
C ALA A 99 -6.58 -10.48 -16.20
N ALA A 100 -5.81 -10.56 -17.29
CA ALA A 100 -5.31 -11.84 -17.81
C ALA A 100 -4.22 -12.46 -16.93
N LEU A 101 -3.60 -11.69 -16.04
CA LEU A 101 -2.64 -12.19 -15.05
C LEU A 101 -3.32 -12.87 -13.87
N GLU A 102 -4.52 -12.40 -13.50
CA GLU A 102 -5.20 -12.83 -12.28
C GLU A 102 -5.65 -14.29 -12.38
N ALA A 103 -6.30 -14.69 -13.49
CA ALA A 103 -6.89 -16.01 -13.60
C ALA A 103 -5.86 -17.15 -13.42
N PRO A 104 -4.68 -17.11 -14.06
CA PRO A 104 -3.62 -18.10 -13.83
C PRO A 104 -3.08 -18.11 -12.40
N LEU A 105 -2.94 -16.94 -11.76
CA LEU A 105 -2.48 -16.83 -10.38
C LEU A 105 -3.51 -17.39 -9.40
N ALA A 106 -4.80 -17.11 -9.62
CA ALA A 106 -5.89 -17.62 -8.81
C ALA A 106 -6.04 -19.14 -8.95
N ALA A 107 -5.91 -19.67 -10.17
CA ALA A 107 -5.91 -21.10 -10.43
C ALA A 107 -4.72 -21.81 -9.73
N PHE A 108 -3.54 -21.19 -9.74
CA PHE A 108 -2.39 -21.73 -9.02
C PHE A 108 -2.63 -21.77 -7.50
N ALA A 109 -3.16 -20.69 -6.91
CA ALA A 109 -3.48 -20.66 -5.49
C ALA A 109 -4.53 -21.73 -5.12
N ALA A 110 -5.57 -21.90 -5.94
CA ALA A 110 -6.60 -22.92 -5.73
C ALA A 110 -6.05 -24.36 -5.81
N ALA A 111 -5.08 -24.60 -6.68
CA ALA A 111 -4.44 -25.92 -6.84
C ALA A 111 -3.43 -26.26 -5.73
N HIS A 112 -3.01 -25.29 -4.92
CA HIS A 112 -1.99 -25.47 -3.88
C HIS A 112 -2.55 -25.03 -2.51
N PRO A 113 -3.14 -25.94 -1.72
CA PRO A 113 -3.63 -25.64 -0.39
C PRO A 113 -2.56 -24.96 0.47
N GLY A 114 -2.88 -23.81 1.07
CA GLY A 114 -1.94 -22.98 1.85
C GLY A 114 -1.23 -21.88 1.05
N VAL A 115 -1.45 -21.78 -0.26
CA VAL A 115 -1.07 -20.60 -1.06
C VAL A 115 -2.20 -19.58 -1.04
N LEU A 116 -1.86 -18.31 -0.77
CA LEU A 116 -2.82 -17.19 -0.80
C LEU A 116 -2.44 -16.21 -1.92
N LEU A 117 -3.44 -15.82 -2.71
CA LEU A 117 -3.33 -14.74 -3.69
C LEU A 117 -3.78 -13.42 -3.08
N GLU A 118 -2.86 -12.48 -2.95
CA GLU A 118 -3.13 -11.08 -2.63
C GLU A 118 -3.22 -10.26 -3.93
N ARG A 119 -4.27 -9.45 -4.04
CA ARG A 119 -4.50 -8.53 -5.16
C ARG A 119 -4.09 -7.13 -4.74
N LYS A 120 -3.16 -6.53 -5.47
CA LYS A 120 -2.72 -5.14 -5.28
C LYS A 120 -3.22 -4.30 -6.47
N SER A 121 -3.29 -2.98 -6.33
CA SER A 121 -3.82 -2.13 -7.43
C SER A 121 -3.11 -2.32 -8.77
N HIS A 122 -1.80 -2.54 -8.75
CA HIS A 122 -0.96 -2.71 -9.95
C HIS A 122 -0.02 -3.91 -9.84
N GLY A 123 -0.46 -4.94 -9.13
CA GLY A 123 0.28 -6.19 -9.02
C GLY A 123 -0.46 -7.28 -8.26
N PHE A 124 0.22 -8.41 -8.08
CA PHE A 124 -0.27 -9.56 -7.34
C PHE A 124 0.85 -10.11 -6.47
N ALA A 125 0.50 -10.75 -5.36
CA ALA A 125 1.45 -11.52 -4.57
C ALA A 125 0.91 -12.92 -4.26
N LEU A 126 1.77 -13.93 -4.43
CA LEU A 126 1.49 -15.29 -3.99
C LEU A 126 2.26 -15.55 -2.70
N HIS A 127 1.53 -15.65 -1.59
CA HIS A 127 2.07 -16.03 -0.29
C HIS A 127 2.02 -17.55 -0.16
N TYR A 128 3.16 -18.18 0.10
CA TYR A 128 3.28 -19.64 0.21
C TYR A 128 3.88 -20.07 1.55
N ARG A 129 3.75 -19.24 2.59
CA ARG A 129 4.26 -19.54 3.94
C ARG A 129 3.68 -20.82 4.52
N ALA A 130 2.39 -21.08 4.30
CA ALA A 130 1.73 -22.31 4.74
C ALA A 130 1.93 -23.49 3.77
N ALA A 131 2.55 -23.25 2.60
CA ALA A 131 2.88 -24.29 1.61
C ALA A 131 4.27 -24.05 0.97
N PRO A 132 5.38 -24.16 1.72
CA PRO A 132 6.71 -23.78 1.23
C PRO A 132 7.14 -24.50 -0.06
N ALA A 133 6.68 -25.74 -0.26
CA ALA A 133 6.95 -26.52 -1.46
C ALA A 133 6.42 -25.88 -2.75
N ALA A 134 5.40 -25.02 -2.68
CA ALA A 134 4.84 -24.32 -3.83
C ALA A 134 5.71 -23.15 -4.32
N GLY A 135 6.71 -22.71 -3.55
CA GLY A 135 7.49 -21.49 -3.84
C GLY A 135 8.19 -21.49 -5.19
N ALA A 136 8.79 -22.62 -5.59
CA ALA A 136 9.42 -22.75 -6.90
C ALA A 136 8.41 -22.62 -8.05
N GLY A 137 7.23 -23.24 -7.89
CA GLY A 137 6.13 -23.14 -8.85
C GLY A 137 5.56 -21.73 -8.96
N ALA A 138 5.38 -21.05 -7.81
CA ALA A 138 4.90 -19.67 -7.76
C ALA A 138 5.85 -18.71 -8.49
N LEU A 139 7.16 -18.86 -8.26
CA LEU A 139 8.18 -18.06 -8.94
C LEU A 139 8.21 -18.32 -10.45
N ALA A 140 8.13 -19.58 -10.87
CA ALA A 140 8.11 -19.96 -12.28
C ALA A 140 6.86 -19.41 -12.99
N LEU A 141 5.70 -19.48 -12.34
CA LEU A 141 4.45 -18.90 -12.85
C LEU A 141 4.57 -17.38 -13.00
N ALA A 142 5.02 -16.67 -11.96
CA ALA A 142 5.16 -15.22 -12.00
C ALA A 142 6.11 -14.76 -13.12
N ARG A 143 7.26 -15.45 -13.29
CA ARG A 143 8.21 -15.18 -14.39
C ARG A 143 7.61 -15.42 -15.75
N ARG A 144 6.85 -16.51 -15.93
CA ARG A 144 6.17 -16.80 -17.18
C ARG A 144 5.16 -15.70 -17.52
N LEU A 145 4.29 -15.33 -16.58
CA LEU A 145 3.28 -14.31 -16.79
C LEU A 145 3.88 -12.93 -17.09
N ALA A 146 4.96 -12.55 -16.39
CA ALA A 146 5.71 -11.35 -16.73
C ALA A 146 6.22 -11.41 -18.18
N ALA A 147 6.86 -12.51 -18.59
CA ALA A 147 7.40 -12.64 -19.94
C ALA A 147 6.33 -12.68 -21.05
N THR A 148 5.19 -13.35 -20.82
CA THR A 148 4.19 -13.61 -21.88
C THR A 148 3.08 -12.58 -21.96
N THR A 149 2.78 -11.90 -20.85
CA THR A 149 1.60 -11.04 -20.75
C THR A 149 1.99 -9.60 -20.49
N ARG A 150 3.01 -9.33 -19.66
CA ARG A 150 3.43 -7.97 -19.28
C ARG A 150 4.94 -7.87 -18.99
N PRO A 151 5.80 -7.72 -20.01
CA PRO A 151 7.26 -7.68 -19.84
C PRO A 151 7.76 -6.54 -18.93
N GLU A 152 7.05 -5.42 -18.88
CA GLU A 152 7.30 -4.30 -17.97
C GLU A 152 7.05 -4.59 -16.48
N MET A 153 6.39 -5.71 -16.12
CA MET A 153 6.23 -6.09 -14.73
C MET A 153 7.50 -6.76 -14.19
N ARG A 154 7.83 -6.42 -12.94
CA ARG A 154 8.93 -7.01 -12.20
C ARG A 154 8.43 -8.13 -11.31
N VAL A 155 9.15 -9.25 -11.35
CA VAL A 155 8.99 -10.34 -10.40
C VAL A 155 9.95 -10.14 -9.24
N MET A 156 9.42 -10.02 -8.02
CA MET A 156 10.18 -9.81 -6.80
C MET A 156 9.98 -10.98 -5.84
N PRO A 157 10.96 -11.88 -5.68
CA PRO A 157 10.92 -12.88 -4.63
C PRO A 157 11.15 -12.23 -3.26
N GLY A 158 10.34 -12.59 -2.29
CA GLY A 158 10.47 -12.20 -0.89
C GLY A 158 10.43 -13.41 0.05
N LYS A 159 10.39 -13.16 1.36
CA LYS A 159 10.35 -14.22 2.37
C LYS A 159 8.99 -14.93 2.34
N MET A 160 8.95 -16.10 1.70
CA MET A 160 7.74 -16.92 1.50
C MET A 160 6.63 -16.20 0.70
N VAL A 161 7.03 -15.31 -0.20
CA VAL A 161 6.14 -14.58 -1.11
C VAL A 161 6.84 -14.37 -2.46
N VAL A 162 6.08 -14.38 -3.56
CA VAL A 162 6.53 -13.87 -4.87
C VAL A 162 5.56 -12.79 -5.30
N GLU A 163 6.08 -11.60 -5.58
CA GLU A 163 5.30 -10.48 -6.10
C GLU A 163 5.50 -10.32 -7.60
N LEU A 164 4.43 -10.02 -8.31
CA LEU A 164 4.42 -9.57 -9.69
C LEU A 164 3.83 -8.16 -9.70
N ARG A 165 4.68 -7.14 -9.89
CA ARG A 165 4.27 -5.72 -9.76
C ARG A 165 4.83 -4.87 -10.89
N MET A 166 4.16 -3.77 -11.21
CA MET A 166 4.72 -2.76 -12.11
C MET A 166 6.03 -2.19 -11.54
N ALA A 167 6.98 -1.86 -12.41
CA ALA A 167 8.11 -1.03 -12.02
C ALA A 167 7.57 0.36 -11.64
N GLY A 168 7.84 0.78 -10.40
CA GLY A 168 7.64 2.17 -9.97
C GLY A 168 8.80 3.03 -10.42
#